data_AF-A0A2V2N6F8-F1
#
_entry.id   AF-A0A2V2N6F8-F1
#
_cell.length_a   1.000
_cell.length_b   1.000
_cell.length_c   1.000
_cell.angle_alpha   90.00
_cell.angle_beta   90.00
_cell.angle_gamma   90.00
#
_symmetry.space_group_name_H-M   'P 1'
#
loop_
_entity.id
_entity.type
_entity.pdbx_description
1 polymer ?
#
loop_
_entity_poly.entity_id
_entity_poly.type
_entity_poly.pdbx_seq_one_letter_code
_entity_poly.pdbx_strand_id
1 'polypeptide(L)'
;MEIVSFIDNQDEENHVQRSGTGILCKHSTGKPLRDKRFVAIHRGGNLSPENHRKLMKWAITCFEHVLPYYGREPEPVLNEAIHYAREWSRGACLTGDLIVASRNVHRFAKTITDPVASAVVRSIGQGVATGHMADHCVGAALYAQKAVLLAGNQVQDEKAWQISKLCSELPEDITILVIQTMQVKRKGLGLPDDT
;
A
#
# COMPACT_ATOMS: atom_id res chain seq x y z
N MET A 1 10.33 -26.66 -25.02
CA MET A 1 11.28 -26.12 -24.02
C MET A 1 12.02 -24.98 -24.70
N GLU A 2 11.68 -23.75 -24.35
CA GLU A 2 12.59 -22.62 -24.54
C GLU A 2 12.21 -21.55 -23.52
N ILE A 3 13.17 -21.26 -22.66
CA ILE A 3 13.07 -20.39 -21.49
C ILE A 3 13.36 -18.99 -22.02
N VAL A 4 12.34 -18.14 -22.14
CA VAL A 4 12.56 -16.70 -22.34
C VAL A 4 12.81 -16.08 -20.98
N SER A 5 14.08 -15.94 -20.64
CA SER A 5 14.57 -15.14 -19.52
C SER A 5 14.26 -13.66 -19.78
N PHE A 6 13.27 -13.11 -19.09
CA PHE A 6 13.08 -11.65 -19.02
C PHE A 6 13.97 -11.10 -17.91
N ILE A 7 15.06 -10.46 -18.34
CA ILE A 7 15.99 -9.71 -17.49
C ILE A 7 15.27 -8.46 -17.00
N ASP A 8 15.13 -8.34 -15.69
CA ASP A 8 14.68 -7.13 -14.99
C ASP A 8 15.92 -6.21 -14.86
N ASN A 9 16.06 -5.26 -15.77
CA ASN A 9 17.14 -4.26 -15.74
C ASN A 9 16.55 -2.86 -15.53
N GLN A 10 16.64 -2.39 -14.29
CA GLN A 10 16.83 -0.97 -13.99
C GLN A 10 17.84 -0.88 -12.83
N ASP A 11 19.03 -1.46 -13.02
CA ASP A 11 20.25 -0.98 -12.38
C ASP A 11 20.91 -0.04 -13.40
N GLU A 12 20.81 1.29 -13.17
CA GLU A 12 21.56 2.27 -13.95
C GLU A 12 23.05 2.13 -13.61
N GLU A 13 23.82 1.60 -14.56
CA GLU A 13 25.29 1.61 -14.54
C GLU A 13 25.81 3.04 -14.45
N ASN A 14 26.51 3.35 -13.35
CA ASN A 14 27.29 4.58 -13.21
C ASN A 14 28.48 4.55 -14.19
N HIS A 15 28.30 5.14 -15.38
CA HIS A 15 29.41 5.40 -16.29
C HIS A 15 30.24 6.59 -15.77
N VAL A 16 31.36 6.29 -15.11
CA VAL A 16 32.33 7.29 -14.65
C VAL A 16 33.10 7.81 -15.88
N GLN A 17 32.70 8.97 -16.40
CA GLN A 17 33.59 9.78 -17.22
C GLN A 17 34.39 10.73 -16.34
N ARG A 18 35.71 10.55 -16.34
CA ARG A 18 36.65 11.48 -15.70
C ARG A 18 36.91 12.65 -16.65
N SER A 19 36.53 13.86 -16.24
CA SER A 19 37.21 15.09 -16.69
C SER A 19 37.04 16.22 -15.67
N GLY A 20 38.17 16.79 -15.25
CA GLY A 20 38.36 18.21 -14.96
C GLY A 20 37.48 18.90 -13.91
N THR A 21 38.07 19.14 -12.74
CA THR A 21 37.90 20.33 -11.87
C THR A 21 36.48 20.87 -11.67
N GLY A 22 35.89 20.53 -10.53
CA GLY A 22 34.76 21.25 -9.94
C GLY A 22 34.07 20.43 -8.86
N ILE A 23 34.27 20.76 -7.59
CA ILE A 23 33.48 20.22 -6.48
C ILE A 23 32.10 20.89 -6.57
N LEU A 24 31.20 20.27 -7.34
CA LEU A 24 29.77 20.54 -7.25
C LEU A 24 29.17 19.39 -6.44
N CYS A 25 28.87 19.66 -5.17
CA CYS A 25 28.17 18.71 -4.31
C CYS A 25 26.77 18.52 -4.89
N LYS A 26 26.58 17.48 -5.71
CA LYS A 26 25.27 17.12 -6.24
C LYS A 26 24.42 16.64 -5.05
N HIS A 27 23.47 17.45 -4.62
CA HIS A 27 22.43 16.99 -3.70
C HIS A 27 21.70 15.83 -4.38
N SER A 28 21.91 14.63 -3.83
CA SER A 28 21.19 13.42 -4.23
C SER A 28 19.70 13.66 -4.04
N THR A 29 18.94 13.73 -5.13
CA THR A 29 17.47 13.64 -5.14
C THR A 29 17.05 12.20 -4.84
N GLY A 30 17.50 11.66 -3.71
CA GLY A 30 17.04 10.38 -3.19
C GLY A 30 15.58 10.53 -2.79
N LYS A 31 14.72 9.58 -3.18
CA LYS A 31 13.40 9.43 -2.56
C LYS A 31 13.59 9.49 -1.03
N PRO A 32 12.74 10.21 -0.29
CA PRO A 32 12.87 10.28 1.16
C PRO A 32 12.89 8.86 1.73
N LEU A 33 13.87 8.62 2.61
CA LEU A 33 14.01 7.34 3.29
C LEU A 33 12.70 7.01 4.00
N ARG A 34 12.20 5.79 3.79
CA ARG A 34 10.99 5.31 4.48
C ARG A 34 11.27 5.28 5.98
N ASP A 35 10.27 5.64 6.79
CA ASP A 35 10.37 5.52 8.25
C ASP A 35 10.70 4.07 8.62
N LYS A 36 11.76 3.86 9.40
CA LYS A 36 12.25 2.52 9.76
C LYS A 36 11.20 1.69 10.50
N ARG A 37 10.22 2.33 11.14
CA ARG A 37 9.09 1.66 11.81
C ARG A 37 8.11 1.00 10.83
N PHE A 38 8.17 1.32 9.53
CA PHE A 38 7.48 0.57 8.47
C PHE A 38 8.37 -0.46 7.75
N VAL A 39 9.66 -0.49 8.06
CA VAL A 39 10.61 -1.39 7.42
C VAL A 39 10.80 -2.62 8.32
N ALA A 40 10.62 -3.82 7.76
CA ALA A 40 10.78 -5.06 8.49
C ALA A 40 12.20 -5.23 9.04
N ILE A 41 12.35 -5.88 10.21
CA ILE A 41 13.65 -6.11 10.86
C ILE A 41 14.66 -6.78 9.92
N HIS A 42 14.23 -7.81 9.17
CA HIS A 42 15.11 -8.52 8.21
C HIS A 42 15.54 -7.66 7.00
N ARG A 43 14.97 -6.45 6.85
CA ARG A 43 15.33 -5.45 5.82
C ARG A 43 16.03 -4.22 6.43
N GLY A 44 16.49 -4.30 7.68
CA GLY A 44 17.23 -3.24 8.36
C GLY A 44 16.36 -2.16 9.02
N GLY A 45 15.07 -2.44 9.25
CA GLY A 45 14.15 -1.57 9.97
C GLY A 45 13.80 -2.06 11.38
N ASN A 46 12.70 -1.54 11.93
CA ASN A 46 12.27 -1.76 13.31
C ASN A 46 10.92 -2.50 13.41
N LEU A 47 10.29 -2.83 12.28
CA LEU A 47 8.98 -3.47 12.28
C LEU A 47 9.09 -4.98 12.51
N SER A 48 8.50 -5.45 13.61
CA SER A 48 8.42 -6.89 13.89
C SER A 48 7.53 -7.61 12.87
N PRO A 49 7.79 -8.90 12.57
CA PRO A 49 6.91 -9.68 11.70
C PRO A 49 5.46 -9.74 12.20
N GLU A 50 5.25 -9.73 13.52
CA GLU A 50 3.90 -9.71 14.11
C GLU A 50 3.18 -8.40 13.81
N ASN A 51 3.82 -7.26 14.03
CA ASN A 51 3.22 -5.95 13.75
C ASN A 51 3.02 -5.75 12.24
N HIS A 52 3.89 -6.30 11.40
CA HIS A 52 3.70 -6.29 9.95
C HIS A 52 2.43 -7.07 9.54
N ARG A 53 2.17 -8.24 10.15
CA ARG A 53 0.92 -8.98 9.95
C ARG A 53 -0.30 -8.24 10.50
N LYS A 54 -0.19 -7.56 11.66
CA LYS A 54 -1.26 -6.70 12.20
C LYS A 54 -1.61 -5.56 11.25
N LEU A 55 -0.61 -4.90 10.66
CA LEU A 55 -0.82 -3.88 9.62
C LEU A 55 -1.49 -4.44 8.36
N MET A 56 -1.13 -5.66 7.94
CA MET A 56 -1.83 -6.34 6.84
C MET A 56 -3.30 -6.60 7.20
N LYS A 57 -3.58 -7.13 8.40
CA LYS A 57 -4.97 -7.38 8.86
C LYS A 57 -5.79 -6.10 8.89
N TRP A 58 -5.22 -5.01 9.39
CA TRP A 58 -5.88 -3.71 9.37
C TRP A 58 -6.14 -3.22 7.94
N ALA A 59 -5.18 -3.36 7.03
CA ALA A 59 -5.38 -3.00 5.62
C ALA A 59 -6.49 -3.83 4.96
N ILE A 60 -6.59 -5.13 5.27
CA ILE A 60 -7.70 -6.01 4.86
C ILE A 60 -9.03 -5.46 5.36
N THR A 61 -9.13 -5.18 6.66
CA THR A 61 -10.31 -4.58 7.27
C THR A 61 -10.74 -3.29 6.55
N CYS A 62 -9.81 -2.40 6.19
CA CYS A 62 -10.12 -1.18 5.46
C CYS A 62 -10.67 -1.43 4.05
N PHE A 63 -10.03 -2.27 3.22
CA PHE A 63 -10.50 -2.47 1.86
C PHE A 63 -11.76 -3.34 1.79
N GLU A 64 -11.97 -4.25 2.75
CA GLU A 64 -13.19 -5.07 2.83
C GLU A 64 -14.40 -4.22 3.22
N HIS A 65 -14.22 -3.22 4.08
CA HIS A 65 -15.29 -2.31 4.47
C HIS A 65 -15.88 -1.54 3.30
N VAL A 66 -15.04 -1.19 2.32
CA VAL A 66 -15.47 -0.47 1.11
C VAL A 66 -15.74 -1.39 -0.08
N LEU A 67 -15.56 -2.70 0.05
CA LEU A 67 -15.85 -3.65 -1.02
C LEU A 67 -17.29 -3.56 -1.55
N PRO A 68 -18.33 -3.29 -0.73
CA PRO A 68 -19.68 -3.08 -1.23
C PRO A 68 -19.81 -1.93 -2.26
N TYR A 69 -18.94 -0.91 -2.19
CA TYR A 69 -18.92 0.17 -3.17
C TYR A 69 -18.41 -0.27 -4.55
N TYR A 70 -17.85 -1.47 -4.67
CA TYR A 70 -17.52 -2.04 -5.97
C TYR A 70 -18.76 -2.30 -6.84
N GLY A 71 -19.93 -2.46 -6.21
CA GLY A 71 -21.23 -2.54 -6.88
C GLY A 71 -21.52 -3.85 -7.60
N ARG A 72 -20.62 -4.85 -7.51
CA ARG A 72 -20.79 -6.19 -8.08
C ARG A 72 -19.90 -7.20 -7.37
N GLU A 73 -20.05 -8.47 -7.74
CA GLU A 73 -19.16 -9.53 -7.27
C GLU A 73 -17.71 -9.27 -7.70
N PRO A 74 -16.71 -9.47 -6.82
CA PRO A 74 -15.32 -9.27 -7.17
C PRO A 74 -14.87 -10.25 -8.26
N GLU A 75 -14.07 -9.77 -9.20
CA GLU A 75 -13.50 -10.60 -10.27
C GLU A 75 -12.50 -11.60 -9.70
N PRO A 76 -12.18 -12.68 -10.45
CA PRO A 76 -11.17 -13.65 -10.03
C PRO A 76 -9.85 -13.02 -9.56
N VAL A 77 -9.37 -11.96 -10.24
CA VAL A 77 -8.15 -11.23 -9.85
C VAL A 77 -8.25 -10.57 -8.46
N LEU A 78 -9.44 -10.10 -8.07
CA LEU A 78 -9.66 -9.49 -6.77
C LEU A 78 -9.78 -10.58 -5.70
N ASN A 79 -10.55 -11.64 -5.97
CA ASN A 79 -10.72 -12.77 -5.05
C ASN A 79 -9.38 -13.45 -4.74
N GLU A 80 -8.56 -13.68 -5.74
CA GLU A 80 -7.22 -14.25 -5.58
C GLU A 80 -6.33 -13.36 -4.72
N ALA A 81 -6.31 -12.04 -4.99
CA ALA A 81 -5.49 -11.11 -4.22
C ALA A 81 -5.94 -10.98 -2.76
N ILE A 82 -7.25 -10.96 -2.50
CA ILE A 82 -7.82 -10.95 -1.15
C ILE A 82 -7.46 -12.26 -0.43
N HIS A 83 -7.54 -13.40 -1.11
CA HIS A 83 -7.13 -14.69 -0.56
C HIS A 83 -5.65 -14.67 -0.14
N TYR A 84 -4.73 -14.25 -1.01
CA TYR A 84 -3.31 -14.15 -0.67
C TYR A 84 -3.04 -13.18 0.47
N ALA A 85 -3.72 -12.03 0.52
CA ALA A 85 -3.60 -11.08 1.64
C ALA A 85 -3.96 -11.76 2.97
N ARG A 86 -5.06 -12.51 3.01
CA ARG A 86 -5.51 -13.27 4.18
C ARG A 86 -4.52 -14.36 4.56
N GLU A 87 -4.03 -15.16 3.61
CA GLU A 87 -3.03 -16.21 3.90
C GLU A 87 -1.70 -15.64 4.39
N TRP A 88 -1.22 -14.57 3.77
CA TRP A 88 0.03 -13.93 4.19
C TRP A 88 -0.10 -13.33 5.60
N SER A 89 -1.26 -12.76 5.94
CA SER A 89 -1.54 -12.26 7.29
C SER A 89 -1.47 -13.34 8.38
N ARG A 90 -1.65 -14.62 8.00
CA ARG A 90 -1.50 -15.80 8.85
C ARG A 90 -0.11 -16.43 8.78
N GLY A 91 0.77 -15.95 7.90
CA GLY A 91 2.10 -16.52 7.66
C GLY A 91 2.10 -17.76 6.75
N ALA A 92 1.04 -17.99 5.97
CA ALA A 92 0.87 -19.16 5.12
C ALA A 92 1.17 -18.91 3.62
N CYS A 93 1.63 -17.72 3.26
CA CYS A 93 1.92 -17.31 1.89
C CYS A 93 3.23 -16.52 1.81
N LEU A 94 3.95 -16.62 0.69
CA LEU A 94 5.20 -15.90 0.47
C LEU A 94 4.93 -14.45 0.05
N THR A 95 5.84 -13.54 0.42
CA THR A 95 5.75 -12.13 -0.01
C THR A 95 5.83 -11.97 -1.53
N GLY A 96 6.50 -12.89 -2.23
CA GLY A 96 6.59 -12.88 -3.70
C GLY A 96 5.20 -12.99 -4.36
N ASP A 97 4.35 -13.89 -3.87
CA ASP A 97 3.01 -14.11 -4.40
C ASP A 97 2.13 -12.87 -4.21
N LEU A 98 2.23 -12.20 -3.06
CA LEU A 98 1.56 -10.92 -2.81
C LEU A 98 1.99 -9.82 -3.77
N ILE A 99 3.29 -9.72 -4.08
CA ILE A 99 3.80 -8.71 -5.02
C ILE A 99 3.17 -8.92 -6.40
N VAL A 100 3.10 -10.17 -6.86
CA VAL A 100 2.47 -10.51 -8.14
C VAL A 100 0.98 -10.18 -8.11
N ALA A 101 0.26 -10.64 -7.08
CA ALA A 101 -1.16 -10.38 -6.91
C ALA A 101 -1.48 -8.87 -6.87
N SER A 102 -0.73 -8.09 -6.07
CA SER A 102 -0.89 -6.64 -5.97
C SER A 102 -0.66 -5.94 -7.32
N ARG A 103 0.38 -6.33 -8.06
CA ARG A 103 0.66 -5.80 -9.41
C ARG A 103 -0.48 -6.11 -10.38
N ASN A 104 -1.05 -7.31 -10.32
CA ASN A 104 -2.20 -7.69 -11.14
C ASN A 104 -3.44 -6.86 -10.81
N VAL A 105 -3.75 -6.66 -9.51
CA VAL A 105 -4.84 -5.77 -9.07
C VAL A 105 -4.61 -4.34 -9.53
N HIS A 106 -3.39 -3.79 -9.42
CA HIS A 106 -3.09 -2.44 -9.90
C HIS A 106 -3.22 -2.29 -11.42
N ARG A 107 -2.89 -3.34 -12.19
CA ARG A 107 -3.11 -3.37 -13.63
C ARG A 107 -4.61 -3.40 -13.95
N PHE A 108 -5.37 -4.23 -13.25
CA PHE A 108 -6.82 -4.32 -13.37
C PHE A 108 -7.51 -2.99 -13.02
N ALA A 109 -7.05 -2.29 -11.98
CA ALA A 109 -7.57 -0.96 -11.62
C ALA A 109 -7.53 0.06 -12.78
N LYS A 110 -6.55 -0.07 -13.70
CA LYS A 110 -6.42 0.82 -14.87
C LYS A 110 -7.48 0.55 -15.94
N THR A 111 -8.12 -0.61 -15.93
CA THR A 111 -9.18 -0.96 -16.89
C THR A 111 -10.57 -0.56 -16.39
N ILE A 112 -10.70 -0.19 -15.10
CA ILE A 112 -11.97 0.24 -14.50
C ILE A 112 -12.22 1.71 -14.79
N THR A 113 -13.35 2.01 -15.44
CA THR A 113 -13.77 3.37 -15.80
C THR A 113 -14.58 4.06 -14.70
N ASP A 114 -15.37 3.32 -13.93
CA ASP A 114 -16.11 3.88 -12.79
C ASP A 114 -15.14 4.34 -11.69
N PRO A 115 -15.13 5.63 -11.32
CA PRO A 115 -14.18 6.15 -10.34
C PRO A 115 -14.34 5.52 -8.94
N VAL A 116 -15.55 5.16 -8.52
CA VAL A 116 -15.79 4.53 -7.21
C VAL A 116 -15.17 3.13 -7.18
N ALA A 117 -15.56 2.27 -8.12
CA ALA A 117 -15.00 0.92 -8.26
C ALA A 117 -13.48 0.96 -8.45
N SER A 118 -12.96 1.91 -9.24
CA SER A 118 -11.52 2.09 -9.47
C SER A 118 -10.78 2.50 -8.18
N ALA A 119 -11.42 3.22 -7.26
CA ALA A 119 -10.85 3.52 -5.95
C ALA A 119 -10.86 2.29 -5.02
N VAL A 120 -11.95 1.50 -5.01
CA VAL A 120 -12.03 0.24 -4.25
C VAL A 120 -10.93 -0.73 -4.68
N VAL A 121 -10.77 -0.96 -6.00
CA VAL A 121 -9.74 -1.86 -6.53
C VAL A 121 -8.33 -1.37 -6.18
N ARG A 122 -8.08 -0.05 -6.21
CA ARG A 122 -6.80 0.51 -5.76
C ARG A 122 -6.56 0.33 -4.25
N SER A 123 -7.62 0.39 -3.44
CA SER A 123 -7.56 0.08 -2.01
C SER A 123 -7.09 -1.36 -1.78
N ILE A 124 -7.70 -2.32 -2.48
CA ILE A 124 -7.28 -3.74 -2.45
C ILE A 124 -5.82 -3.88 -2.88
N GLY A 125 -5.42 -3.29 -4.00
CA GLY A 125 -4.05 -3.41 -4.52
C GLY A 125 -2.98 -2.89 -3.55
N GLN A 126 -3.26 -1.76 -2.87
CA GLN A 126 -2.41 -1.22 -1.81
C GLN A 126 -2.43 -2.13 -0.57
N GLY A 127 -3.59 -2.62 -0.16
CA GLY A 127 -3.71 -3.53 0.97
C GLY A 127 -2.85 -4.79 0.78
N VAL A 128 -2.94 -5.42 -0.39
CA VAL A 128 -2.14 -6.59 -0.76
C VAL A 128 -0.64 -6.25 -0.80
N ALA A 129 -0.26 -5.05 -1.27
CA ALA A 129 1.13 -4.59 -1.26
C ALA A 129 1.71 -4.39 0.15
N THR A 130 0.88 -4.37 1.21
CA THR A 130 1.33 -4.25 2.60
C THR A 130 2.35 -5.33 2.95
N GLY A 131 2.20 -6.56 2.46
CA GLY A 131 3.15 -7.62 2.75
C GLY A 131 4.53 -7.41 2.11
N HIS A 132 4.60 -6.65 1.01
CA HIS A 132 5.86 -6.21 0.42
C HIS A 132 6.52 -5.10 1.25
N MET A 133 5.76 -4.03 1.54
CA MET A 133 6.18 -2.91 2.39
C MET A 133 5.01 -2.44 3.24
N ALA A 134 5.22 -2.33 4.55
CA ALA A 134 4.12 -2.13 5.49
C ALA A 134 3.40 -0.78 5.33
N ASP A 135 4.07 0.27 4.83
CA ASP A 135 3.45 1.58 4.66
C ASP A 135 2.40 1.64 3.53
N HIS A 136 2.26 0.58 2.72
CA HIS A 136 1.14 0.43 1.79
C HIS A 136 -0.21 0.26 2.49
N CYS A 137 -0.25 -0.13 3.78
CA CYS A 137 -1.50 -0.17 4.55
C CYS A 137 -2.19 1.21 4.58
N VAL A 138 -1.41 2.29 4.63
CA VAL A 138 -1.89 3.67 4.54
C VAL A 138 -2.56 3.92 3.19
N GLY A 139 -2.00 3.39 2.11
CA GLY A 139 -2.59 3.46 0.78
C GLY A 139 -3.96 2.78 0.71
N ALA A 140 -4.11 1.62 1.36
CA ALA A 140 -5.40 0.92 1.43
C ALA A 140 -6.46 1.80 2.11
N ALA A 141 -6.16 2.30 3.31
CA ALA A 141 -7.06 3.15 4.07
C ALA A 141 -7.45 4.43 3.30
N LEU A 142 -6.51 5.11 2.66
CA LEU A 142 -6.79 6.35 1.93
C LEU A 142 -7.57 6.12 0.62
N TYR A 143 -7.33 5.02 -0.10
CA TYR A 143 -8.16 4.69 -1.27
C TYR A 143 -9.55 4.21 -0.87
N ALA A 144 -9.71 3.56 0.29
CA ALA A 144 -11.02 3.28 0.87
C ALA A 144 -11.78 4.58 1.18
N GLN A 145 -11.14 5.54 1.86
CA GLN A 145 -11.72 6.88 2.08
C GLN A 145 -12.08 7.58 0.76
N LYS A 146 -11.24 7.42 -0.28
CA LYS A 146 -11.52 7.98 -1.60
C LYS A 146 -12.73 7.33 -2.27
N ALA A 147 -12.93 6.02 -2.12
CA ALA A 147 -14.13 5.35 -2.60
C ALA A 147 -15.39 5.91 -1.91
N VAL A 148 -15.36 6.06 -0.58
CA VAL A 148 -16.44 6.67 0.21
C VAL A 148 -16.74 8.10 -0.25
N LEU A 149 -15.70 8.92 -0.48
CA LEU A 149 -15.85 10.28 -1.00
C LEU A 149 -16.55 10.30 -2.36
N LEU A 150 -16.08 9.47 -3.29
CA LEU A 150 -16.61 9.41 -4.66
C LEU A 150 -18.04 8.85 -4.70
N ALA A 151 -18.41 8.02 -3.73
CA ALA A 151 -19.76 7.53 -3.54
C ALA A 151 -20.71 8.58 -2.91
N GLY A 152 -20.21 9.77 -2.57
CA GLY A 152 -21.01 10.86 -1.99
C GLY A 152 -21.24 10.74 -0.48
N ASN A 153 -20.48 9.89 0.21
CA ASN A 153 -20.64 9.61 1.64
C ASN A 153 -19.63 10.38 2.51
N GLN A 154 -19.86 10.38 3.82
CA GLN A 154 -19.05 11.10 4.80
C GLN A 154 -17.69 10.40 5.03
N VAL A 155 -16.62 10.97 4.48
CA VAL A 155 -15.25 10.45 4.62
C VAL A 155 -14.78 10.39 6.07
N GLN A 156 -15.26 11.32 6.91
CA GLN A 156 -14.85 11.39 8.31
C GLN A 156 -15.35 10.18 9.12
N ASP A 157 -16.52 9.65 8.79
CA ASP A 157 -17.06 8.44 9.43
C ASP A 157 -16.19 7.21 9.08
N GLU A 158 -15.81 7.08 7.81
CA GLU A 158 -14.88 6.03 7.35
C GLU A 158 -13.53 6.15 8.06
N LYS A 159 -12.96 7.35 8.11
CA LYS A 159 -11.67 7.58 8.78
C LYS A 159 -11.75 7.25 10.27
N ALA A 160 -12.78 7.72 10.97
CA ALA A 160 -12.97 7.45 12.39
C ALA A 160 -13.11 5.94 12.65
N TRP A 161 -13.87 5.24 11.80
CA TRP A 161 -13.99 3.79 11.86
C TRP A 161 -12.64 3.09 11.67
N GLN A 162 -11.88 3.46 10.63
CA GLN A 162 -10.55 2.91 10.36
C GLN A 162 -9.59 3.11 11.53
N ILE A 163 -9.58 4.30 12.15
CA ILE A 163 -8.74 4.60 13.31
C ILE A 163 -9.17 3.76 14.51
N SER A 164 -10.47 3.57 14.76
CA SER A 164 -10.92 2.72 15.87
C SER A 164 -10.43 1.26 15.71
N LYS A 165 -10.44 0.73 14.48
CA LYS A 165 -9.91 -0.61 14.15
C LYS A 165 -8.38 -0.68 14.24
N LEU A 166 -7.69 0.42 13.96
CA LEU A 166 -6.24 0.52 14.08
C LEU A 166 -5.82 0.41 15.55
N CYS A 167 -6.44 1.24 16.40
CA CYS A 167 -6.14 1.33 17.83
C CYS A 167 -6.44 0.04 18.59
N SER A 168 -7.38 -0.79 18.12
CA SER A 168 -7.69 -2.07 18.79
C SER A 168 -6.67 -3.17 18.51
N GLU A 169 -5.85 -3.05 17.46
CA GLU A 169 -5.01 -4.15 16.96
C GLU A 169 -3.50 -3.90 17.11
N LEU A 170 -3.07 -2.64 17.15
CA LEU A 170 -1.66 -2.25 16.99
C LEU A 170 -1.11 -1.47 18.19
N PRO A 171 0.20 -1.63 18.50
CA PRO A 171 0.88 -0.80 19.49
C PRO A 171 0.74 0.71 19.21
N GLU A 172 0.76 1.52 20.27
CA GLU A 172 0.53 2.96 20.20
C GLU A 172 1.49 3.68 19.26
N ASP A 173 2.78 3.34 19.29
CA ASP A 173 3.81 3.99 18.46
C ASP A 173 3.60 3.76 16.95
N ILE A 174 3.13 2.57 16.58
CA ILE A 174 2.79 2.23 15.19
C ILE A 174 1.46 2.88 14.79
N THR A 175 0.48 2.89 15.69
CA THR A 175 -0.81 3.55 15.48
C THR A 175 -0.61 5.05 15.19
N ILE A 176 0.17 5.75 16.00
CA ILE A 176 0.51 7.17 15.81
C ILE A 176 1.20 7.37 14.46
N LEU A 177 2.18 6.52 14.12
CA LEU A 177 2.88 6.59 12.83
C LEU A 177 1.92 6.46 11.64
N VAL A 178 1.01 5.49 11.67
CA VAL A 178 0.02 5.28 10.59
C VAL A 178 -0.89 6.50 10.46
N ILE A 179 -1.42 7.03 11.56
CA ILE A 179 -2.29 8.21 11.55
C ILE A 179 -1.57 9.45 11.00
N GLN A 180 -0.34 9.71 11.43
CA GLN A 180 0.48 10.80 10.92
C GLN A 180 0.77 10.63 9.42
N THR A 181 1.08 9.41 8.99
CA THR A 181 1.36 9.11 7.58
C THR A 181 0.12 9.27 6.71
N MET A 182 -1.06 8.85 7.19
CA MET A 182 -2.34 9.11 6.54
C MET A 182 -2.56 10.61 6.36
N GLN A 183 -2.33 11.40 7.41
CA GLN A 183 -2.52 12.86 7.36
C GLN A 183 -1.62 13.55 6.34
N VAL A 184 -0.36 13.13 6.23
CA VAL A 184 0.57 13.67 5.23
C VAL A 184 0.17 13.26 3.81
N LYS A 185 -0.20 11.98 3.60
CA LYS A 185 -0.44 11.44 2.25
C LYS A 185 -1.83 11.74 1.68
N ARG A 186 -2.84 12.06 2.52
CA ARG A 186 -4.24 12.25 2.06
C ARG A 186 -4.41 13.36 1.02
N LYS A 187 -3.64 14.45 1.14
CA LYS A 187 -3.70 15.60 0.21
C LYS A 187 -3.39 15.20 -1.22
N GLY A 188 -2.41 14.31 -1.40
CA GLY A 188 -2.04 13.77 -2.72
C GLY A 188 -3.13 12.92 -3.38
N LEU A 189 -4.17 12.51 -2.63
CA LEU A 189 -5.31 11.76 -3.15
C LEU A 189 -6.58 12.61 -3.33
N GLY A 190 -6.54 13.90 -3.01
CA GLY A 190 -7.68 14.81 -3.11
C GLY A 190 -8.72 14.63 -2.00
N LEU A 191 -8.32 14.05 -0.85
CA LEU A 191 -9.20 13.92 0.31
C LEU A 191 -9.24 15.25 1.09
N PRO A 192 -10.40 15.64 1.64
CA PRO A 192 -10.53 16.87 2.42
C PRO A 192 -9.65 16.83 3.67
N ASP A 193 -9.25 17.98 4.22
CA ASP A 193 -8.56 18.03 5.51
C ASP A 193 -9.53 17.66 6.66
N ASP A 194 -8.98 17.34 7.83
CA ASP A 194 -9.79 17.24 9.04
C ASP A 194 -10.20 18.66 9.44
N THR A 195 -11.49 18.96 9.31
CA THR A 195 -12.11 20.18 9.82
C THR A 195 -12.36 20.07 11.31
#